data_AF-U3U1E4-F1
#
_entry.id   AF-U3U1E4-F1
#
_cell.length_a   1.000
_cell.length_b   1.000
_cell.length_c   1.000
_cell.angle_alpha   90.00
_cell.angle_beta   90.00
_cell.angle_gamma   90.00
#
_symmetry.space_group_name_H-M   'P 1'
#
loop_
_entity.id
_entity.type
_entity.pdbx_description
1 polymer ?
#
loop_
_entity_poly.entity_id
_entity_poly.type
_entity_poly.pdbx_seq_one_letter_code
_entity_poly.pdbx_strand_id
1 'polypeptide(L)'
;MSNHVILRVNGREWGGWTRVQISAGIERLSRDFNVEITRQWPGESGSLPLQPRIKKGELVDVLIGQDKVLTGWIEATPIRYDAKSIHVGISGRSKTADLIDCAANTTLFTGKTLHQIASELAKPFSIKVISQKAPKTPLQAFQADYGEQYTKY
;
A
#
# COMPACT_ATOMS: atom_id res chain seq x y z
N MET A 1 16.50 19.78 2.37
CA MET A 1 15.49 18.70 2.23
C MET A 1 15.87 17.57 3.17
N SER A 2 14.92 17.05 3.93
CA SER A 2 15.11 15.89 4.81
C SER A 2 14.73 14.63 4.04
N ASN A 3 15.55 13.59 4.10
CA ASN A 3 15.29 12.30 3.44
C ASN A 3 14.82 11.23 4.45
N HIS A 4 14.35 11.66 5.63
CA HIS A 4 13.85 10.73 6.63
C HIS A 4 12.54 10.09 6.18
N VAL A 5 12.44 8.78 6.34
CA VAL A 5 11.21 8.05 6.06
C VAL A 5 10.32 8.07 7.28
N ILE A 6 9.07 8.45 7.08
CA ILE A 6 8.03 8.53 8.12
C ILE A 6 6.85 7.66 7.68
N LEU A 7 6.34 6.85 8.61
CA LEU A 7 5.02 6.25 8.49
C LEU A 7 4.05 7.10 9.31
N ARG A 8 2.99 7.58 8.68
CA ARG A 8 1.89 8.27 9.37
C ARG A 8 0.70 7.31 9.46
N VAL A 9 0.33 6.96 10.69
CA VAL A 9 -0.74 6.00 11.01
C VAL A 9 -1.62 6.60 12.12
N ASN A 10 -2.94 6.62 11.94
CA ASN A 10 -3.89 7.16 12.92
C ASN A 10 -3.52 8.57 13.45
N GLY A 11 -3.01 9.44 12.57
CA GLY A 11 -2.58 10.80 12.93
C GLY A 11 -1.27 10.89 13.71
N ARG A 12 -0.54 9.78 13.91
CA ARG A 12 0.78 9.74 14.53
C ARG A 12 1.86 9.43 13.53
N GLU A 13 3.04 10.01 13.73
CA GLU A 13 4.21 9.80 12.88
C GLU A 13 5.22 8.88 13.55
N TRP A 14 5.73 7.93 12.79
CA TRP A 14 6.67 6.90 13.21
C TRP A 14 7.90 6.95 12.31
N GLY A 15 9.08 7.04 12.91
CA GLY A 15 10.35 7.23 12.22
C GLY A 15 11.52 6.63 12.99
N GLY A 16 12.74 6.99 12.61
CA GLY A 16 13.95 6.46 13.25
C GLY A 16 14.33 5.04 12.80
N TRP A 17 13.86 4.65 11.61
CA TRP A 17 14.11 3.34 11.03
C TRP A 17 15.60 3.09 10.84
N THR A 18 16.06 1.92 11.25
CA THR A 18 17.42 1.43 10.96
C THR A 18 17.51 0.79 9.59
N ARG A 19 16.38 0.35 9.03
CA ARG A 19 16.27 -0.17 7.67
C ARG A 19 14.99 0.32 7.01
N VAL A 20 15.10 0.70 5.74
CA VAL A 20 13.96 1.10 4.90
C VAL A 20 14.12 0.48 3.52
N GLN A 21 13.03 -0.09 3.02
CA GLN A 21 12.89 -0.52 1.62
C GLN A 21 11.52 -0.06 1.12
N ILE A 22 11.50 0.64 -0.01
CA ILE A 22 10.27 1.06 -0.69
C ILE A 22 10.44 0.70 -2.16
N SER A 23 9.56 -0.14 -2.69
CA SER A 23 9.69 -0.68 -4.04
C SER A 23 8.52 -0.22 -4.92
N ALA A 24 8.85 0.18 -6.15
CA ALA A 24 7.89 0.47 -7.20
C ALA A 24 8.39 -0.15 -8.51
N GLY A 25 7.50 -0.74 -9.29
CA GLY A 25 7.82 -1.32 -10.59
C GLY A 25 6.70 -1.04 -11.58
N ILE A 26 7.04 -0.87 -12.86
CA ILE A 26 6.03 -0.64 -13.91
C ILE A 26 5.15 -1.87 -14.13
N GLU A 27 5.74 -3.06 -14.01
CA GLU A 27 5.06 -4.36 -14.06
C GLU A 27 4.32 -4.71 -12.75
N ARG A 28 4.26 -3.77 -11.79
CA ARG A 28 3.65 -3.99 -10.47
C ARG A 28 2.60 -2.92 -10.20
N LEU A 29 1.35 -3.34 -10.09
CA LEU A 29 0.23 -2.44 -9.80
C LEU A 29 0.32 -1.81 -8.40
N SER A 30 0.89 -2.52 -7.43
CA SER A 30 1.07 -2.04 -6.06
C SER A 30 2.54 -1.80 -5.71
N ARG A 31 2.78 -0.64 -5.08
CA ARG A 31 4.05 -0.34 -4.41
C ARG A 31 4.07 -1.05 -3.06
N ASP A 32 5.24 -1.46 -2.61
CA ASP A 32 5.43 -2.02 -1.27
C ASP A 32 6.40 -1.18 -0.44
N PHE A 33 6.28 -1.32 0.87
CA PHE A 33 7.24 -0.80 1.83
C PHE A 33 7.54 -1.84 2.91
N ASN A 34 8.76 -1.76 3.45
CA ASN A 34 9.21 -2.51 4.60
C ASN A 34 10.21 -1.63 5.38
N VAL A 35 9.93 -1.42 6.67
CA VAL A 35 10.78 -0.65 7.57
C VAL A 35 11.07 -1.45 8.84
N GLU A 36 12.23 -1.22 9.45
CA GLU A 36 12.66 -1.94 10.65
C GLU A 36 13.35 -1.01 11.66
N ILE A 37 13.21 -1.33 12.95
CA ILE A 37 13.92 -0.69 14.07
C ILE A 37 14.40 -1.75 15.10
N THR A 38 15.50 -1.46 15.81
CA THR A 38 16.23 -2.48 16.59
C THR A 38 16.17 -2.40 18.11
N ARG A 39 15.57 -1.39 18.77
CA ARG A 39 15.46 -1.42 20.25
C ARG A 39 14.57 -0.39 20.92
N GLN A 40 14.49 0.85 20.43
CA GLN A 40 13.71 1.92 21.08
C GLN A 40 13.26 2.94 20.02
N TRP A 41 12.01 3.38 20.08
CA TRP A 41 11.58 4.57 19.34
C TRP A 41 12.26 5.80 19.95
N PRO A 42 12.79 6.74 19.14
CA PRO A 42 13.33 7.99 19.67
C PRO A 42 12.27 8.72 20.52
N GLY A 43 12.50 8.86 21.83
CA GLY A 43 11.61 9.57 22.75
C GLY A 43 10.76 8.69 23.69
N GLU A 44 10.80 7.36 23.62
CA GLU A 44 10.14 6.48 24.60
C GLU A 44 11.08 6.14 25.78
N SER A 45 10.86 6.80 26.92
CA SER A 45 11.49 6.48 28.20
C SER A 45 10.76 5.31 28.88
N GLY A 46 11.15 4.07 28.60
CA GLY A 46 10.63 2.93 29.36
C GLY A 46 10.86 1.57 28.70
N SER A 47 10.98 0.54 29.54
CA SER A 47 11.05 -0.89 29.19
C SER A 47 9.71 -1.48 28.74
N LEU A 48 8.85 -0.68 28.09
CA LEU A 48 7.63 -1.20 27.47
C LEU A 48 8.01 -1.91 26.18
N PRO A 49 7.36 -3.05 25.84
CA PRO A 49 7.66 -3.75 24.61
C PRO A 49 7.43 -2.80 23.42
N LEU A 50 8.37 -2.82 22.48
CA LEU A 50 8.35 -2.18 21.17
C LEU A 50 7.18 -2.63 20.28
N GLN A 51 6.04 -3.04 20.82
CA GLN A 51 4.85 -3.27 20.02
C GLN A 51 4.40 -1.91 19.53
N PRO A 52 4.61 -1.58 18.24
CA PRO A 52 4.05 -0.35 17.72
C PRO A 52 2.55 -0.47 17.96
N ARG A 53 1.90 0.62 18.38
CA ARG A 53 0.41 0.66 18.44
C ARG A 53 -0.20 0.67 17.03
N ILE A 54 0.46 0.02 16.09
CA ILE A 54 0.16 -0.11 14.69
C ILE A 54 -0.30 -1.55 14.49
N LYS A 55 -1.46 -1.72 13.89
CA LYS A 55 -2.08 -3.02 13.65
C LYS A 55 -2.16 -3.32 12.16
N LYS A 56 -2.16 -4.62 11.84
CA LYS A 56 -2.53 -5.08 10.50
C LYS A 56 -3.91 -4.52 10.11
N GLY A 57 -4.03 -4.06 8.87
CA GLY A 57 -5.24 -3.48 8.30
C GLY A 57 -5.40 -1.97 8.51
N GLU A 58 -4.51 -1.32 9.27
CA GLU A 58 -4.58 0.14 9.43
C GLU A 58 -4.08 0.86 8.16
N LEU A 59 -4.67 2.03 7.89
CA LEU A 59 -4.22 2.92 6.83
C LEU A 59 -2.89 3.57 7.22
N VAL A 60 -1.99 3.63 6.24
CA VAL A 60 -0.68 4.25 6.39
C VAL A 60 -0.38 5.17 5.21
N ASP A 61 0.09 6.36 5.52
CA ASP A 61 0.79 7.22 4.58
C ASP A 61 2.30 7.04 4.79
N VAL A 62 3.04 6.73 3.73
CA VAL A 62 4.51 6.66 3.75
C VAL A 62 5.06 7.94 3.14
N LEU A 63 5.93 8.61 3.86
CA LEU A 63 6.54 9.87 3.45
C LEU A 63 8.07 9.73 3.41
N ILE A 64 8.69 10.43 2.46
CA ILE A 64 10.14 10.70 2.45
C ILE A 64 10.29 12.21 2.59
N GLY A 65 10.79 12.67 3.73
CA GLY A 65 10.75 14.09 4.07
C GLY A 65 9.32 14.59 4.19
N GLN A 66 8.91 15.47 3.28
CA GLN A 66 7.53 15.98 3.20
C GLN A 66 6.73 15.33 2.06
N ASP A 67 7.38 14.54 1.22
CA ASP A 67 6.77 13.97 0.03
C ASP A 67 6.08 12.65 0.39
N LYS A 68 4.75 12.61 0.22
CA LYS A 68 4.01 11.37 0.36
C LYS A 68 4.25 10.46 -0.85
N VAL A 69 4.91 9.33 -0.61
CA VAL A 69 5.32 8.39 -1.67
C VAL A 69 4.32 7.25 -1.88
N LEU A 70 3.54 6.87 -0.86
CA LEU A 70 2.38 5.99 -1.03
C LEU A 70 1.35 6.15 0.10
N THR A 71 0.10 5.81 -0.21
CA THR A 71 -0.96 5.53 0.79
C THR A 71 -1.36 4.07 0.63
N GLY A 72 -1.46 3.34 1.74
CA GLY A 72 -1.65 1.89 1.72
C GLY A 72 -2.14 1.31 3.04
N TRP A 73 -1.96 0.00 3.15
CA TRP A 73 -2.37 -0.81 4.29
C TRP A 73 -1.15 -1.40 4.97
N ILE A 74 -1.18 -1.48 6.30
CA ILE A 74 -0.22 -2.32 7.03
C ILE A 74 -0.65 -3.78 6.89
N GLU A 75 0.24 -4.62 6.37
CA GLU A 75 -0.06 -6.04 6.12
C GLU A 75 0.59 -6.96 7.15
N ALA A 76 1.73 -6.55 7.71
CA ALA A 76 2.42 -7.29 8.76
C ALA A 76 3.27 -6.39 9.66
N THR A 77 3.42 -6.82 10.92
CA THR A 77 4.28 -6.20 11.94
C THR A 77 5.21 -7.26 12.55
N PRO A 78 6.16 -7.80 11.79
CA PRO A 78 7.01 -8.89 12.25
C PRO A 78 7.89 -8.45 13.44
N ILE A 79 8.00 -9.32 14.43
CA ILE A 79 8.95 -9.17 15.54
C ILE A 79 9.91 -10.36 15.47
N ARG A 80 11.21 -10.08 15.41
CA ARG A 80 12.28 -11.08 15.46
C ARG A 80 13.19 -10.74 16.61
N TYR A 81 13.69 -11.73 17.32
CA TYR A 81 14.66 -11.50 18.39
C TYR A 81 15.64 -12.66 18.46
N ASP A 82 16.87 -12.34 18.85
CA ASP A 82 17.88 -13.31 19.22
C ASP A 82 18.48 -12.93 20.58
N ALA A 83 19.53 -13.64 21.02
CA ALA A 83 20.16 -13.40 22.31
C ALA A 83 20.79 -11.99 22.45
N LYS A 84 20.98 -11.26 21.35
CA LYS A 84 21.69 -9.97 21.28
C LYS A 84 20.82 -8.83 20.75
N SER A 85 19.84 -9.11 19.89
CA SER A 85 19.02 -8.08 19.23
C SER A 85 17.52 -8.40 19.22
N ILE A 86 16.72 -7.33 19.07
CA ILE A 86 15.28 -7.40 18.78
C ILE A 86 15.08 -6.54 17.54
N HIS A 87 14.35 -7.03 16.55
CA HIS A 87 14.01 -6.34 15.33
C HIS A 87 12.49 -6.26 15.23
N VAL A 88 11.96 -5.06 15.09
CA VAL A 88 10.54 -4.82 14.88
C VAL A 88 10.37 -4.20 13.51
N GLY A 89 9.58 -4.86 12.67
CA GLY A 89 9.30 -4.42 11.32
C GLY A 89 7.85 -4.00 11.13
N ILE A 90 7.62 -3.17 10.10
CA ILE A 90 6.30 -2.85 9.57
C ILE A 90 6.38 -2.93 8.06
N SER A 91 5.49 -3.71 7.46
CA SER A 91 5.43 -3.87 6.01
C SER A 91 4.01 -3.82 5.49
N GLY A 92 3.87 -3.41 4.24
CA GLY A 92 2.59 -3.35 3.57
C GLY A 92 2.67 -2.91 2.12
N ARG A 93 1.51 -2.79 1.49
CA ARG A 93 1.35 -2.39 0.09
C ARG A 93 0.44 -1.17 -0.05
N SER A 94 0.57 -0.44 -1.15
CA SER A 94 -0.33 0.65 -1.50
C SER A 94 -1.77 0.16 -1.65
N LYS A 95 -2.76 1.07 -1.54
CA LYS A 95 -4.20 0.72 -1.65
C LYS A 95 -4.55 -0.06 -2.92
N THR A 96 -3.78 0.10 -4.00
CA THR A 96 -3.96 -0.68 -5.23
C THR A 96 -3.75 -2.19 -5.07
N ALA A 97 -3.21 -2.66 -3.94
CA ALA A 97 -3.19 -4.07 -3.59
C ALA A 97 -4.60 -4.69 -3.55
N ASP A 98 -5.62 -3.92 -3.18
CA ASP A 98 -6.99 -4.40 -3.13
C ASP A 98 -7.51 -4.82 -4.53
N LEU A 99 -7.02 -4.16 -5.59
CA LEU A 99 -7.33 -4.53 -6.99
C LEU A 99 -6.68 -5.85 -7.40
N ILE A 100 -5.56 -6.20 -6.78
CA ILE A 100 -4.86 -7.45 -7.04
C ILE A 100 -5.53 -8.58 -6.24
N ASP A 101 -5.78 -8.36 -4.96
CA ASP A 101 -6.16 -9.44 -4.05
C ASP A 101 -7.64 -9.84 -4.18
N CYS A 102 -8.51 -8.93 -4.64
CA CYS A 102 -9.95 -9.17 -4.75
C CYS A 102 -10.38 -9.53 -6.18
N ALA A 103 -11.37 -10.42 -6.27
CA ALA A 103 -12.02 -10.76 -7.53
C ALA A 103 -12.98 -9.64 -7.96
N ALA A 104 -13.05 -9.42 -9.28
CA ALA A 104 -14.05 -8.58 -9.89
C ALA A 104 -15.41 -9.29 -9.90
N ASN A 105 -16.47 -8.52 -9.62
CA ASN A 105 -17.82 -9.02 -9.83
C ASN A 105 -18.06 -9.20 -11.34
N THR A 106 -18.67 -10.32 -11.73
CA THR A 106 -19.04 -10.58 -13.12
C THR A 106 -19.99 -9.49 -13.62
N THR A 107 -19.47 -8.60 -14.47
CA THR A 107 -20.20 -7.45 -15.01
C THR A 107 -19.88 -7.33 -16.49
N LEU A 108 -20.90 -7.18 -17.32
CA LEU A 108 -20.76 -6.88 -18.74
C LEU A 108 -20.66 -5.37 -18.93
N PHE A 109 -19.60 -4.92 -19.59
CA PHE A 109 -19.39 -3.53 -19.95
C PHE A 109 -19.57 -3.36 -21.47
N THR A 110 -20.54 -2.55 -21.87
CA THR A 110 -20.82 -2.22 -23.28
C THR A 110 -20.76 -0.71 -23.50
N GLY A 111 -20.12 -0.31 -24.61
CA GLY A 111 -20.02 1.11 -24.98
C GLY A 111 -19.19 1.97 -24.04
N LYS A 112 -18.33 1.36 -23.21
CA LYS A 112 -17.47 2.07 -22.26
C LYS A 112 -16.01 2.09 -22.73
N THR A 113 -15.33 3.17 -22.42
CA THR A 113 -13.88 3.30 -22.58
C THR A 113 -13.15 2.51 -21.49
N LEU A 114 -11.88 2.17 -21.73
CA LEU A 114 -11.03 1.51 -20.73
C LEU A 114 -10.97 2.30 -19.40
N HIS A 115 -10.90 3.63 -19.47
CA HIS A 115 -10.87 4.48 -18.29
C HIS A 115 -12.17 4.37 -17.46
N GLN A 116 -13.33 4.32 -18.13
CA GLN A 116 -14.61 4.14 -17.45
C GLN A 116 -14.71 2.77 -16.79
N ILE A 117 -14.32 1.71 -17.50
CA ILE A 117 -14.30 0.34 -16.96
C ILE A 117 -13.37 0.27 -15.74
N ALA A 118 -12.11 0.71 -15.87
CA ALA A 118 -11.17 0.72 -14.77
C ALA A 118 -11.66 1.55 -13.56
N SER A 119 -12.31 2.70 -13.83
CA SER A 119 -12.86 3.55 -12.76
C SER A 119 -14.02 2.88 -12.02
N GLU A 120 -14.89 2.16 -12.74
CA GLU A 120 -16.00 1.43 -12.13
C GLU A 120 -15.52 0.24 -11.31
N LEU A 121 -14.55 -0.50 -11.83
CA LEU A 121 -13.89 -1.60 -11.16
C LEU A 121 -13.14 -1.16 -9.89
N ALA A 122 -12.52 0.02 -9.90
CA ALA A 122 -11.78 0.56 -8.76
C ALA A 122 -12.66 1.25 -7.70
N LYS A 123 -13.93 1.54 -8.04
CA LYS A 123 -14.87 2.28 -7.18
C LYS A 123 -15.11 1.63 -5.81
N PRO A 124 -15.28 0.30 -5.68
CA PRO A 124 -15.51 -0.35 -4.37
C PRO A 124 -14.37 -0.12 -3.37
N PHE A 125 -13.13 0.05 -3.86
CA PHE A 125 -11.94 0.25 -3.02
C PHE A 125 -11.62 1.73 -2.76
N SER A 126 -12.46 2.64 -3.24
CA SER A 126 -12.22 4.09 -3.18
C SER A 126 -10.85 4.47 -3.74
N ILE A 127 -10.50 3.91 -4.91
CA ILE A 127 -9.27 4.20 -5.64
C ILE A 127 -9.61 5.08 -6.84
N LYS A 128 -8.94 6.23 -6.94
CA LYS A 128 -9.08 7.14 -8.07
C LYS A 128 -8.20 6.66 -9.23
N VAL A 129 -8.83 6.37 -10.37
CA VAL A 129 -8.11 6.06 -11.62
C VAL A 129 -7.72 7.35 -12.32
N ILE A 130 -6.45 7.45 -12.73
CA ILE A 130 -5.91 8.59 -13.48
C ILE A 130 -5.54 8.10 -14.88
N SER A 131 -6.04 8.78 -15.90
CA SER A 131 -5.67 8.55 -17.29
C SER A 131 -4.90 9.77 -17.81
N GLN A 132 -3.64 9.59 -18.19
CA GLN A 132 -2.84 10.65 -18.80
C GLN A 132 -2.92 10.65 -20.34
N LYS A 133 -3.04 9.46 -20.97
CA LYS A 133 -3.06 9.29 -22.43
C LYS A 133 -3.96 8.13 -22.92
N ALA A 134 -4.97 7.70 -22.17
CA ALA A 134 -5.79 6.57 -22.63
C ALA A 134 -6.62 6.93 -23.87
N PRO A 135 -6.79 5.99 -24.83
CA PRO A 135 -7.72 6.14 -25.93
C PRO A 135 -9.14 6.43 -25.44
N LYS A 136 -9.83 7.36 -26.12
CA LYS A 136 -11.22 7.73 -25.80
C LYS A 136 -12.25 6.87 -26.55
N THR A 137 -11.78 5.91 -27.34
CA THR A 137 -12.64 5.02 -28.11
C THR A 137 -13.30 4.00 -27.17
N PRO A 138 -14.63 3.83 -27.25
CA PRO A 138 -15.30 2.75 -26.55
C PRO A 138 -14.77 1.38 -26.99
N LEU A 139 -14.66 0.45 -26.05
CA LEU A 139 -14.33 -0.94 -26.36
C LEU A 139 -15.58 -1.66 -26.90
N GLN A 140 -15.36 -2.69 -27.72
CA GLN A 140 -16.36 -3.73 -27.92
C GLN A 140 -16.71 -4.38 -26.58
N ALA A 141 -17.86 -5.04 -26.52
CA ALA A 141 -18.38 -5.62 -25.28
C ALA A 141 -17.30 -6.44 -24.54
N PHE A 142 -17.07 -6.10 -23.27
CA PHE A 142 -16.08 -6.73 -22.41
C PHE A 142 -16.79 -7.30 -21.18
N GLN A 143 -16.54 -8.57 -20.86
CA GLN A 143 -17.08 -9.23 -19.68
C GLN A 143 -15.91 -9.72 -18.83
N ALA A 144 -15.93 -9.37 -17.54
CA ALA A 144 -14.98 -9.95 -16.58
C ALA A 144 -15.36 -11.41 -16.28
N ASP A 145 -14.37 -12.30 -16.29
CA ASP A 145 -14.58 -13.72 -16.00
C ASP A 145 -14.87 -13.94 -14.51
N TYR A 146 -15.51 -15.07 -14.18
CA TYR A 146 -15.78 -15.42 -12.79
C TYR A 146 -14.47 -15.67 -12.02
N GLY A 147 -14.23 -14.91 -10.95
CA GLY A 147 -13.03 -15.04 -10.13
C GLY A 147 -11.79 -14.35 -10.70
N GLU A 148 -11.91 -13.59 -11.80
CA GLU A 148 -10.80 -12.81 -12.35
C GLU A 148 -10.43 -11.67 -11.38
N GLN A 149 -9.12 -11.46 -11.15
CA GLN A 149 -8.63 -10.30 -10.41
C GLN A 149 -8.84 -9.03 -11.25
N TYR A 150 -8.90 -7.85 -10.62
CA TYR A 150 -9.05 -6.59 -11.38
C TYR A 150 -7.85 -6.26 -12.28
N THR A 151 -6.77 -7.04 -12.18
CA THR A 151 -5.63 -7.03 -13.10
C THR A 151 -5.30 -8.43 -13.57
N LYS A 152 -5.04 -8.57 -14.87
CA LYS A 152 -4.47 -9.76 -15.51
C LYS A 152 -3.00 -9.46 -15.81
N TYR A 153 -2.08 -10.32 -15.36
CA TYR A 153 -0.66 -10.23 -15.72
C TYR A 153 -0.45 -10.59 -17.19
#